data_AF-A0A0F9P817-F1
#
_entry.id   AF-A0A0F9P817-F1
#
_cell.length_a   1.000
_cell.length_b   1.000
_cell.length_c   1.000
_cell.angle_alpha   90.00
_cell.angle_beta   90.00
_cell.angle_gamma   90.00
#
_symmetry.space_group_name_H-M   'P 1'
#
loop_
_entity.id
_entity.type
_entity.pdbx_description
1 polymer ?
#
loop_
_entity_poly.entity_id
_entity_poly.type
_entity_poly.pdbx_seq_one_letter_code
_entity_poly.pdbx_strand_id
1 'polypeptide(L)' 'MLLKGEKVLLFDDLLATGGTAKAAVNLIEKAGGIVKGIAFVIELTGSLNGRKKLKDYKVISLLEIPVEE' A
#
# COMPACT_ATOMS: atom_id res chain seq x y z
N MET A 1 -19.67 6.48 -0.74
CA MET A 1 -19.47 5.45 -1.79
C MET A 1 -18.51 6.04 -2.81
N LEU A 2 -17.53 5.29 -3.31
CA LEU A 2 -16.61 5.82 -4.33
C LEU A 2 -17.36 6.07 -5.63
N LEU A 3 -17.08 7.19 -6.29
CA LEU A 3 -17.56 7.42 -7.65
C LEU A 3 -16.75 6.54 -8.60
N LYS A 4 -17.40 6.03 -9.65
CA LYS A 4 -16.71 5.24 -10.68
C LYS A 4 -15.57 6.07 -11.29
N GLY A 5 -14.35 5.55 -11.25
CA GLY A 5 -13.15 6.22 -11.75
C GLY A 5 -12.51 7.21 -10.77
N GLU A 6 -13.01 7.30 -9.53
CA GLU A 6 -12.43 8.16 -8.50
C GLU A 6 -10.99 7.76 -8.20
N LYS A 7 -10.09 8.74 -8.20
CA LYS A 7 -8.65 8.51 -8.01
C LYS A 7 -8.35 8.51 -6.51
N VAL A 8 -7.84 7.40 -6.02
CA VAL A 8 -7.59 7.19 -4.59
C VAL A 8 -6.09 7.12 -4.31
N LEU A 9 -5.65 7.82 -3.27
CA LEU A 9 -4.38 7.58 -2.59
C LEU A 9 -4.67 6.67 -1.39
N LEU A 10 -4.08 5.49 -1.36
CA LEU A 10 -4.12 4.65 -0.16
C LEU A 10 -3.02 5.10 0.79
N PHE A 11 -3.35 5.41 2.03
CA PHE A 11 -2.41 5.83 3.06
C PHE A 11 -2.62 5.01 4.32
N ASP A 12 -1.53 4.58 4.95
CA ASP A 12 -1.54 3.89 6.24
C ASP A 12 -0.32 4.29 7.07
N ASP A 13 -0.27 3.93 8.35
CA ASP A 13 0.86 4.25 9.21
C ASP A 13 2.11 3.40 8.88
N LEU A 14 1.95 2.08 8.71
CA LEU A 14 3.06 1.12 8.66
C LEU A 14 2.90 0.09 7.53
N LEU A 15 3.94 -0.04 6.69
CA LEU A 15 4.08 -1.17 5.76
C LEU A 15 4.94 -2.27 6.39
N ALA A 16 4.31 -3.42 6.68
CA ALA A 16 4.99 -4.66 7.07
C ALA A 16 5.02 -5.66 5.88
N THR A 17 4.18 -6.70 5.91
CA THR A 17 4.13 -7.72 4.84
C THR A 17 3.29 -7.32 3.62
N GLY A 18 2.68 -6.13 3.62
CA GLY A 18 1.84 -5.60 2.53
C GLY A 18 0.46 -6.24 2.38
N GLY A 19 0.06 -7.17 3.26
CA GLY A 19 -1.23 -7.89 3.17
C GLY A 19 -2.44 -6.96 3.28
N THR A 20 -2.48 -6.13 4.33
CA THR A 20 -3.56 -5.17 4.60
C THR A 20 -3.73 -4.19 3.45
N ALA A 21 -2.64 -3.57 2.99
CA ALA A 21 -2.67 -2.64 1.88
C ALA A 21 -3.18 -3.31 0.58
N LYS A 22 -2.75 -4.55 0.27
CA LYS A 22 -3.25 -5.25 -0.92
C LYS A 22 -4.74 -5.57 -0.83
N ALA A 23 -5.23 -5.94 0.34
CA ALA A 23 -6.67 -6.14 0.56
C ALA A 23 -7.46 -4.83 0.38
N ALA A 24 -6.96 -3.72 0.92
CA ALA A 24 -7.57 -2.40 0.75
C ALA A 24 -7.62 -1.96 -0.72
N VAL A 25 -6.52 -2.12 -1.47
CA VAL A 25 -6.46 -1.89 -2.92
C VAL A 25 -7.55 -2.68 -3.64
N ASN A 26 -7.67 -3.98 -3.37
CA ASN A 26 -8.66 -4.83 -4.02
C ASN A 26 -10.09 -4.37 -3.71
N LEU A 27 -10.36 -3.87 -2.49
CA LEU A 27 -11.67 -3.34 -2.12
C LEU A 27 -11.99 -2.03 -2.84
N ILE A 28 -11.01 -1.11 -2.92
CA ILE A 28 -11.14 0.16 -3.63
C ILE A 28 -11.46 -0.07 -5.11
N GLU A 29 -10.72 -0.97 -5.76
CA GLU A 29 -10.91 -1.28 -7.18
C GLU A 29 -12.27 -1.97 -7.43
N LYS A 30 -12.68 -2.90 -6.55
CA LYS A 30 -14.03 -3.50 -6.61
C LYS A 30 -15.16 -2.48 -6.41
N ALA A 31 -14.92 -1.43 -5.63
CA ALA A 31 -15.85 -0.33 -5.44
C ALA A 31 -15.82 0.70 -6.59
N GLY A 32 -15.02 0.47 -7.64
CA GLY A 32 -14.94 1.33 -8.82
C GLY A 32 -13.90 2.46 -8.74
N GLY A 33 -13.12 2.53 -7.66
CA GLY A 33 -12.01 3.47 -7.53
C GLY A 33 -10.76 3.03 -8.29
N ILE A 34 -9.84 3.96 -8.52
CA ILE A 34 -8.55 3.73 -9.17
C ILE A 34 -7.45 4.16 -8.19
N VAL A 35 -6.70 3.21 -7.65
CA VAL A 35 -5.56 3.51 -6.77
C VAL A 35 -4.43 4.11 -7.61
N LYS A 36 -4.08 5.38 -7.36
CA LYS A 36 -3.01 6.11 -8.07
C LYS A 36 -1.66 6.05 -7.36
N GLY A 37 -1.65 5.68 -6.08
CA GLY A 37 -0.45 5.52 -5.29
C GLY A 37 -0.78 4.94 -3.92
N ILE A 38 0.27 4.50 -3.24
CA ILE A 38 0.21 3.99 -1.88
C ILE A 38 1.30 4.68 -1.08
N ALA A 39 0.97 5.16 0.11
CA ALA A 39 1.88 5.90 0.96
C ALA A 39 1.85 5.37 2.40
N PHE A 40 3.01 5.35 3.05
CA PHE A 40 3.17 4.94 4.44
C PHE A 40 4.01 5.96 5.22
N VAL A 41 3.83 6.05 6.54
CA VAL A 41 4.78 6.77 7.38
C VAL A 41 6.04 5.94 7.56
N ILE A 42 5.90 4.68 7.95
CA ILE A 42 7.00 3.75 8.22
C ILE A 42 6.90 2.53 7.32
N GLU A 43 8.03 2.03 6.86
CA GLU A 43 8.13 0.74 6.19
C GLU A 43 9.17 -0.14 6.88
N LEU A 44 8.78 -1.37 7.19
CA LEU A 44 9.68 -2.41 7.67
C LEU A 44 10.27 -3.17 6.47
N THR A 45 11.54 -2.92 6.18
CA THR A 45 12.28 -3.52 5.07
C THR A 45 13.05 -4.77 5.51
N GLY A 46 13.80 -5.43 4.61
CA GLY A 46 14.50 -6.67 4.93
C GLY A 46 13.62 -7.90 4.70
N SER A 47 13.44 -8.76 5.73
CA SER A 47 12.80 -10.09 5.58
C SER A 47 11.32 -10.03 5.15
N LEU A 48 10.59 -8.97 5.50
CA LEU A 48 9.14 -8.87 5.27
C LEU A 48 8.73 -8.62 3.81
N ASN A 49 9.57 -7.92 3.04
CA ASN A 49 9.37 -7.67 1.60
C ASN A 49 7.98 -7.12 1.21
N GLY A 50 7.41 -6.20 1.99
CA GLY A 50 6.03 -5.72 1.83
C GLY A 50 5.67 -5.19 0.44
N ARG A 51 6.57 -4.40 -0.17
CA ARG A 51 6.38 -3.82 -1.52
C ARG A 51 6.17 -4.88 -2.60
N LYS A 52 6.63 -6.12 -2.42
CA LYS A 52 6.45 -7.20 -3.40
C LYS A 52 4.97 -7.48 -3.71
N LYS A 53 4.09 -7.36 -2.71
CA LYS A 53 2.63 -7.52 -2.90
C LYS A 53 1.96 -6.30 -3.58
N LEU A 54 2.67 -5.19 -3.66
CA LEU A 54 2.20 -3.90 -4.17
C LEU A 54 2.94 -3.46 -5.45
N LYS A 55 3.63 -4.40 -6.13
CA LYS A 55 4.52 -4.14 -7.27
C LYS A 55 3.90 -3.36 -8.43
N ASP A 56 2.58 -3.38 -8.56
CA ASP A 56 1.83 -2.72 -9.64
C ASP A 56 1.52 -1.25 -9.31
N TYR A 57 1.88 -0.77 -8.12
CA TYR A 57 1.59 0.57 -7.63
C TYR A 57 2.88 1.30 -7.25
N LYS A 58 2.85 2.63 -7.41
CA LYS A 58 3.88 3.49 -6.82
C LYS A 58 3.69 3.51 -5.30
N VAL A 59 4.67 2.96 -4.59
CA VAL A 59 4.73 2.97 -3.13
C VAL A 59 5.75 4.01 -2.66
N ILE A 60 5.37 4.83 -1.68
CA ILE A 60 6.27 5.74 -0.97
C ILE A 60 6.18 5.49 0.53
N SER A 61 7.29 5.63 1.24
CA SER A 61 7.35 5.66 2.71
C SER A 61 8.23 6.83 3.16
N LEU A 62 7.94 7.40 4.34
CA LEU A 62 8.73 8.51 4.87
C LEU A 62 9.97 8.02 5.63
N LEU A 63 9.87 6.87 6.28
CA LEU A 63 10.93 6.21 7.02
C LEU A 63 11.00 4.74 6.63
N GLU A 64 12.20 4.24 6.38
CA GLU A 64 12.48 2.82 6.16
C GLU A 64 13.29 2.29 7.36
N ILE A 65 12.80 1.23 8.00
CA ILE A 65 13.44 0.57 9.13
C ILE A 65 13.75 -0.88 8.71
N PRO A 66 15.02 -1.29 8.63
CA PRO A 66 15.36 -2.68 8.34
C PRO A 66 15.01 -3.57 9.52
N VAL A 67 14.36 -4.71 9.23
CA VAL A 67 14.19 -5.80 10.18
C VAL A 67 14.88 -7.06 9.64
N GLU A 68 15.79 -7.61 10.45
CA GLU A 68 16.44 -8.90 10.24
C GLU A 68 15.80 -9.94 11.16
N GLU A 69 15.89 -11.23 10.80
CA GLU A 69 15.49 -12.32 11.72
C GLU A 69 16.41 -12.40 12.94
#